data_AF-W1NMI4-F1
#
_entry.id   AF-W1NMI4-F1
#
_cell.length_a   1.000
_cell.length_b   1.000
_cell.length_c   1.000
_cell.angle_alpha   90.00
_cell.angle_beta   90.00
_cell.angle_gamma   90.00
#
_symmetry.space_group_name_H-M   'P 1'
#
loop_
_entity.id
_entity.type
_entity.pdbx_description
1 polymer ?
#
loop_
_entity_poly.entity_id
_entity_poly.type
_entity_poly.pdbx_seq_one_letter_code
_entity_poly.pdbx_strand_id
1 'polypeptide(L)'
;MALSSASLMVKQLIDSVGLSEEAAIEISHQFLHFKSPKTPLFVLKFLKNSGFHDTLISNIITKVPQILTTTTLKSKFKLLQDLGLSGSDLGIFLCSNPAFITCSTNKHLQPSMLFLKSILKTNEDILSVLKRYSQLVMANPKKALLPNIKSLLSYGVGASQLEEFMLAQPAIFTQEPKWFKEILGKIKKLGLNCQTIVFSRAVLCMCSLSKDTW
;
A
#
# COMPACT_ATOMS: atom_id res chain seq x y z
N MET A 1 -42.03 6.56 -2.19
CA MET A 1 -40.88 7.28 -1.59
C MET A 1 -39.60 6.70 -2.18
N ALA A 2 -38.73 7.52 -2.77
CA ALA A 2 -37.44 7.03 -3.24
C ALA A 2 -36.57 6.66 -2.02
N LEU A 3 -35.94 5.49 -2.05
CA LEU A 3 -34.95 5.08 -1.06
C LEU A 3 -33.82 6.12 -1.02
N SER A 4 -33.33 6.46 0.18
CA SER A 4 -32.13 7.28 0.29
C SER A 4 -30.94 6.52 -0.32
N SER A 5 -29.90 7.25 -0.75
CA SER A 5 -28.68 6.62 -1.30
C SER A 5 -28.10 5.57 -0.34
N ALA A 6 -28.13 5.85 0.96
CA ALA A 6 -27.68 4.93 2.00
C ALA A 6 -28.57 3.68 2.12
N SER A 7 -29.91 3.83 2.16
CA SER A 7 -30.81 2.66 2.31
C SER A 7 -30.81 1.75 1.08
N LEU A 8 -30.63 2.31 -0.13
CA LEU A 8 -30.40 1.50 -1.33
C LEU A 8 -29.09 0.70 -1.23
N MET A 9 -28.02 1.32 -0.71
CA MET A 9 -26.74 0.64 -0.55
C MET A 9 -26.79 -0.48 0.49
N VAL A 10 -27.47 -0.28 1.63
CA VAL A 10 -27.67 -1.35 2.63
C VAL A 10 -28.33 -2.56 1.97
N LYS A 11 -29.45 -2.35 1.27
CA LYS A 11 -30.15 -3.43 0.58
C LYS A 11 -29.25 -4.15 -0.44
N GLN A 12 -28.48 -3.41 -1.23
CA GLN A 12 -27.59 -4.01 -2.23
C GLN A 12 -26.44 -4.81 -1.61
N LEU A 13 -25.88 -4.34 -0.50
CA LEU A 13 -24.82 -5.05 0.23
C LEU A 13 -25.32 -6.37 0.82
N ILE A 14 -26.56 -6.39 1.33
CA ILE A 14 -27.20 -7.62 1.82
C ILE A 14 -27.54 -8.55 0.64
N ASP A 15 -28.36 -8.07 -0.31
CA ASP A 15 -28.92 -8.91 -1.38
C ASP A 15 -27.85 -9.42 -2.35
N SER A 16 -26.84 -8.61 -2.67
CA SER A 16 -25.85 -8.95 -3.70
C SER A 16 -24.57 -9.54 -3.15
N VAL A 17 -24.18 -9.22 -1.91
CA VAL A 17 -22.86 -9.62 -1.36
C VAL A 17 -23.02 -10.55 -0.15
N GLY A 18 -24.24 -10.70 0.38
CA GLY A 18 -24.52 -11.56 1.53
C GLY A 18 -23.97 -11.00 2.84
N LEU A 19 -23.83 -9.67 2.96
CA LEU A 19 -23.47 -9.03 4.22
C LEU A 19 -24.63 -9.11 5.23
N SER A 20 -24.30 -9.24 6.52
CA SER A 20 -25.27 -9.06 7.60
C SER A 20 -25.83 -7.63 7.58
N GLU A 21 -27.05 -7.45 8.08
CA GLU A 21 -27.70 -6.12 8.13
C GLU A 21 -26.85 -5.11 8.90
N GLU A 22 -26.25 -5.52 10.03
CA GLU A 22 -25.40 -4.67 10.87
C GLU A 22 -24.17 -4.17 10.09
N ALA A 23 -23.43 -5.08 9.44
CA ALA A 23 -22.28 -4.73 8.62
C ALA A 23 -22.64 -3.84 7.41
N ALA A 24 -23.79 -4.10 6.78
CA ALA A 24 -24.27 -3.30 5.66
C ALA A 24 -24.62 -1.87 6.10
N ILE A 25 -25.25 -1.69 7.27
CA ILE A 25 -25.52 -0.38 7.88
C ILE A 25 -24.21 0.34 8.18
N GLU A 26 -23.25 -0.33 8.82
CA GLU A 26 -21.95 0.27 9.19
C GLU A 26 -21.21 0.79 7.94
N ILE A 27 -21.10 -0.03 6.90
CA ILE A 27 -20.48 0.37 5.62
C ILE A 27 -21.26 1.52 4.98
N SER A 28 -22.59 1.56 5.16
CA SER A 28 -23.42 2.61 4.56
C SER A 28 -23.12 4.00 5.09
N HIS A 29 -22.54 4.12 6.29
CA HIS A 29 -22.11 5.41 6.85
C HIS A 29 -21.10 6.13 5.96
N GLN A 30 -20.29 5.39 5.17
CA GLN A 30 -19.38 6.00 4.21
C GLN A 30 -20.10 6.75 3.08
N PHE A 31 -21.38 6.47 2.86
CA PHE A 31 -22.18 7.07 1.79
C PHE A 31 -23.01 8.27 2.25
N LEU A 32 -23.00 8.64 3.54
CA LEU A 32 -23.80 9.75 4.07
C LEU A 32 -23.51 11.08 3.37
N HIS A 33 -22.26 11.27 2.93
CA HIS A 33 -21.84 12.47 2.20
C HIS A 33 -21.99 12.36 0.67
N PHE A 34 -22.36 11.18 0.16
CA PHE A 34 -22.47 10.95 -1.28
C PHE A 34 -23.89 11.19 -1.77
N LYS A 35 -24.03 12.15 -2.70
CA LYS A 35 -25.32 12.51 -3.31
C LYS A 35 -25.92 11.40 -4.20
N SER A 36 -25.14 10.37 -4.55
CA SER A 36 -25.56 9.33 -5.49
C SER A 36 -24.88 7.98 -5.23
N PRO A 37 -25.61 6.86 -5.34
CA PRO A 37 -25.05 5.52 -5.19
C PRO A 37 -24.37 5.01 -6.48
N LYS A 38 -24.23 5.84 -7.53
CA LYS A 38 -23.66 5.43 -8.83
C LYS A 38 -22.27 4.81 -8.70
N THR A 39 -21.36 5.45 -7.95
CA THR A 39 -19.97 4.96 -7.81
C THR A 39 -19.93 3.63 -7.02
N PRO A 40 -20.54 3.51 -5.83
CA PRO A 40 -20.59 2.23 -5.12
C PRO A 40 -21.22 1.09 -5.94
N LEU A 41 -22.34 1.33 -6.62
CA LEU A 41 -22.99 0.32 -7.46
C LEU A 41 -22.09 -0.11 -8.64
N PHE A 42 -21.40 0.84 -9.25
CA PHE A 42 -20.41 0.55 -10.28
C PHE A 42 -19.27 -0.30 -9.74
N VAL A 43 -18.74 0.02 -8.56
CA VAL A 43 -17.66 -0.75 -7.92
C VAL A 43 -18.12 -2.17 -7.62
N LEU A 44 -19.31 -2.35 -7.03
CA LEU A 44 -19.87 -3.68 -6.75
C LEU A 44 -19.98 -4.52 -8.02
N LYS A 45 -20.58 -3.95 -9.08
CA LYS A 45 -20.70 -4.62 -10.37
C LYS A 45 -19.33 -4.93 -10.98
N PHE A 46 -18.37 -4.03 -10.85
CA PHE A 46 -17.01 -4.23 -11.33
C PHE A 46 -16.31 -5.38 -10.60
N LEU A 47 -16.42 -5.46 -9.28
CA LEU A 47 -15.85 -6.55 -8.49
C LEU A 47 -16.45 -7.92 -8.86
N LYS A 48 -17.78 -7.99 -9.03
CA LYS A 48 -18.46 -9.21 -9.52
C LYS A 48 -17.98 -9.61 -10.91
N ASN A 49 -17.91 -8.65 -11.83
CA ASN A 49 -17.45 -8.88 -13.20
C ASN A 49 -15.94 -9.21 -13.28
N SER A 50 -15.18 -8.97 -12.22
CA SER A 50 -13.77 -9.36 -12.12
C SER A 50 -13.58 -10.84 -11.74
N GLY A 51 -14.68 -11.59 -11.59
CA GLY A 51 -14.64 -13.03 -11.29
C GLY A 51 -14.45 -13.35 -9.80
N PHE A 52 -14.63 -12.38 -8.91
CA PHE A 52 -14.53 -12.62 -7.48
C PHE A 52 -15.81 -13.27 -6.94
N HIS A 53 -15.65 -14.28 -6.09
CA HIS A 53 -16.76 -14.84 -5.33
C HIS A 53 -17.32 -13.80 -4.36
N ASP A 54 -18.63 -13.88 -4.08
CA ASP A 54 -19.31 -12.93 -3.19
C ASP A 54 -18.68 -12.87 -1.79
N THR A 55 -18.15 -13.99 -1.29
CA THR A 55 -17.40 -14.05 -0.01
C THR A 55 -16.13 -13.21 -0.01
N LEU A 56 -15.36 -13.20 -1.11
CA LEU A 56 -14.17 -12.37 -1.26
C LEU A 56 -14.57 -10.89 -1.40
N ILE A 57 -15.62 -10.59 -2.16
CA ILE A 57 -16.15 -9.23 -2.31
C ILE A 57 -16.60 -8.68 -0.96
N SER A 58 -17.33 -9.48 -0.18
CA SER A 58 -17.76 -9.17 1.19
C SER A 58 -16.55 -8.81 2.06
N ASN A 59 -15.54 -9.68 2.10
CA ASN A 59 -14.32 -9.46 2.87
C ASN A 59 -13.55 -8.18 2.45
N ILE A 60 -13.44 -7.90 1.15
CA ILE A 60 -12.81 -6.68 0.63
C ILE A 60 -13.54 -5.45 1.14
N ILE A 61 -14.87 -5.43 1.02
CA ILE A 61 -15.69 -4.27 1.37
C ILE A 61 -15.74 -4.05 2.88
N THR A 62 -15.80 -5.11 3.67
CA THR A 62 -15.76 -4.99 5.14
C THR A 62 -14.42 -4.47 5.63
N LYS A 63 -13.30 -4.94 5.06
CA LYS A 63 -11.96 -4.50 5.48
C LYS A 63 -11.56 -3.15 4.90
N VAL A 64 -11.98 -2.86 3.67
CA VAL A 64 -11.59 -1.67 2.92
C VAL A 64 -12.82 -0.99 2.32
N PRO A 65 -13.77 -0.51 3.13
CA PRO A 65 -15.02 0.09 2.65
C PRO A 65 -14.82 1.29 1.72
N GLN A 66 -13.67 1.98 1.82
CA GLN A 66 -13.28 3.08 0.93
C GLN A 66 -13.14 2.65 -0.54
N ILE A 67 -13.06 1.35 -0.83
CA ILE A 67 -13.07 0.84 -2.20
C ILE A 67 -14.36 1.23 -2.94
N LEU A 68 -15.50 1.28 -2.24
CA LEU A 68 -16.80 1.57 -2.82
C LEU A 68 -16.92 3.03 -3.29
N THR A 69 -16.07 3.92 -2.80
CA THR A 69 -16.09 5.34 -3.17
C THR A 69 -14.96 5.71 -4.14
N THR A 70 -14.09 4.76 -4.50
CA THR A 70 -12.94 5.05 -5.37
C THR A 70 -13.35 5.09 -6.85
N THR A 71 -13.03 6.20 -7.52
CA THR A 71 -13.29 6.37 -8.97
C THR A 71 -12.17 5.82 -9.84
N THR A 72 -11.04 5.43 -9.24
CA THR A 72 -9.83 4.97 -9.93
C THR A 72 -9.60 3.47 -9.81
N LEU A 73 -10.64 2.71 -9.45
CA LEU A 73 -10.50 1.28 -9.16
C LEU A 73 -9.95 0.50 -10.36
N LYS A 74 -10.46 0.78 -11.56
CA LYS A 74 -10.03 0.14 -12.80
C LYS A 74 -8.53 0.30 -13.07
N SER A 75 -7.99 1.51 -12.91
CA SER A 75 -6.57 1.76 -13.16
C SER A 75 -5.69 1.11 -12.08
N LYS A 76 -6.14 1.11 -10.82
CA LYS A 76 -5.48 0.39 -9.73
C LYS A 76 -5.45 -1.13 -9.97
N PHE A 77 -6.56 -1.72 -10.44
CA PHE A 77 -6.63 -3.13 -10.82
C PHE A 77 -5.69 -3.45 -11.98
N LYS A 78 -5.73 -2.66 -13.04
CA LYS A 78 -4.86 -2.85 -14.21
C LYS A 78 -3.39 -2.82 -13.82
N LEU A 79 -3.00 -1.90 -12.94
CA LEU A 79 -1.64 -1.82 -12.41
C LEU A 79 -1.23 -3.11 -11.67
N LEU A 80 -2.10 -3.65 -10.80
CA LEU A 80 -1.81 -4.91 -10.11
C LEU A 80 -1.73 -6.10 -11.07
N GLN A 81 -2.56 -6.11 -12.12
CA GLN A 81 -2.50 -7.11 -13.18
C GLN A 81 -1.21 -7.00 -14.00
N ASP A 82 -0.74 -5.79 -14.30
CA ASP A 82 0.52 -5.55 -15.00
C ASP A 82 1.73 -5.97 -14.15
N LEU A 83 1.58 -6.05 -12.83
CA LEU A 83 2.56 -6.64 -11.92
C LEU A 83 2.44 -8.17 -11.81
N GLY A 84 1.42 -8.78 -12.40
CA GLY A 84 1.22 -10.23 -12.40
C GLY A 84 0.14 -10.77 -11.45
N LEU A 85 -0.60 -9.91 -10.72
CA LEU A 85 -1.71 -10.37 -9.89
C LEU A 85 -2.97 -10.64 -10.72
N SER A 86 -3.63 -11.77 -10.46
CA SER A 86 -4.88 -12.13 -11.13
C SER A 86 -5.81 -12.90 -10.19
N GLY A 87 -7.07 -13.06 -10.59
CA GLY A 87 -8.07 -13.83 -9.84
C GLY A 87 -8.14 -13.45 -8.36
N SER A 88 -8.31 -14.47 -7.51
CA SER A 88 -8.44 -14.29 -6.05
C SER A 88 -7.23 -13.61 -5.42
N ASP A 89 -6.01 -13.80 -5.94
CA ASP A 89 -4.80 -13.18 -5.39
C ASP A 89 -4.84 -11.65 -5.46
N LEU A 90 -5.45 -11.10 -6.52
CA LEU A 90 -5.67 -9.66 -6.62
C LEU A 90 -6.61 -9.18 -5.50
N GLY A 91 -7.72 -9.87 -5.27
CA GLY A 91 -8.65 -9.53 -4.19
C GLY A 91 -8.03 -9.65 -2.79
N ILE A 92 -7.27 -10.73 -2.54
CA ILE A 92 -6.55 -10.95 -1.29
C ILE A 92 -5.50 -9.86 -1.05
N PHE A 93 -4.80 -9.44 -2.11
CA PHE A 93 -3.85 -8.33 -2.03
C PHE A 93 -4.56 -7.04 -1.59
N LEU A 94 -5.72 -6.72 -2.17
CA LEU A 94 -6.47 -5.51 -1.80
C LEU A 94 -6.97 -5.53 -0.36
N CYS A 95 -7.45 -6.69 0.13
CA CYS A 95 -7.83 -6.87 1.53
C CYS A 95 -6.67 -6.58 2.49
N SER A 96 -5.47 -7.04 2.13
CA SER A 96 -4.31 -7.00 3.00
C SER A 96 -3.57 -5.66 2.93
N ASN A 97 -3.81 -4.88 1.87
CA ASN A 97 -3.05 -3.66 1.54
C ASN A 97 -3.99 -2.47 1.26
N PRO A 98 -4.81 -2.04 2.24
CA PRO A 98 -5.80 -0.97 2.06
C PRO A 98 -5.20 0.37 1.60
N ALA A 99 -3.95 0.64 1.97
CA ALA A 99 -3.18 1.81 1.53
C ALA A 99 -3.17 1.95 -0.01
N PHE A 100 -3.18 0.84 -0.73
CA PHE A 100 -3.21 0.84 -2.20
C PHE A 100 -4.51 1.39 -2.76
N ILE A 101 -5.64 1.20 -2.08
CA ILE A 101 -6.95 1.73 -2.48
C ILE A 101 -7.08 3.21 -2.11
N THR A 102 -6.65 3.57 -0.89
CA THR A 102 -6.86 4.91 -0.34
C THR A 102 -5.87 5.95 -0.85
N CYS A 103 -4.70 5.55 -1.34
CA CYS A 103 -3.72 6.49 -1.86
C CYS A 103 -4.18 7.15 -3.17
N SER A 104 -3.78 8.41 -3.38
CA SER A 104 -3.98 9.10 -4.65
C SER A 104 -3.19 8.44 -5.77
N THR A 105 -3.87 8.08 -6.86
CA THR A 105 -3.25 7.45 -8.03
C THR A 105 -2.12 8.30 -8.62
N ASN A 106 -2.37 9.60 -8.84
CA ASN A 106 -1.42 10.47 -9.51
C ASN A 106 -0.38 11.06 -8.55
N LYS A 107 -0.78 11.38 -7.31
CA LYS A 107 0.13 12.04 -6.35
C LYS A 107 1.06 11.07 -5.63
N HIS A 108 0.63 9.82 -5.41
CA HIS A 108 1.38 8.86 -4.59
C HIS A 108 1.67 7.56 -5.32
N LEU A 109 0.64 6.88 -5.85
CA LEU A 109 0.81 5.54 -6.42
C LEU A 109 1.74 5.53 -7.63
N GLN A 110 1.46 6.33 -8.67
CA GLN A 110 2.29 6.39 -9.88
C GLN A 110 3.75 6.77 -9.57
N PRO A 111 4.04 7.85 -8.80
CA PRO A 111 5.40 8.16 -8.39
C PRO A 111 6.08 7.01 -7.64
N SER A 112 5.36 6.34 -6.73
CA SER A 112 5.92 5.22 -5.96
C SER A 112 6.23 4.02 -6.85
N MET A 113 5.39 3.74 -7.85
CA MET A 113 5.65 2.67 -8.81
C MET A 113 6.86 2.97 -9.70
N LEU A 114 7.00 4.20 -10.19
CA LEU A 114 8.18 4.61 -10.95
C LEU A 114 9.45 4.48 -10.11
N PHE A 115 9.36 4.87 -8.84
CA PHE A 115 10.45 4.73 -7.89
C PHE A 115 10.82 3.26 -7.65
N LEU A 116 9.85 2.39 -7.36
CA LEU A 116 10.12 0.96 -7.14
C LEU A 116 10.76 0.31 -8.38
N LYS A 117 10.28 0.63 -9.58
CA LYS A 117 10.87 0.18 -10.85
C LYS A 117 12.30 0.69 -11.11
N SER A 118 12.72 1.77 -10.44
CA SER A 118 14.09 2.28 -10.56
C SER A 118 15.09 1.55 -9.67
N ILE A 119 14.62 0.74 -8.71
CA ILE A 119 15.45 0.03 -7.73
C ILE A 119 15.33 -1.48 -7.91
N LEU A 120 14.12 -1.98 -8.14
CA LEU A 120 13.80 -3.39 -8.23
C LEU A 120 13.76 -3.84 -9.69
N LYS A 121 14.31 -5.02 -9.95
CA LYS A 121 14.48 -5.56 -11.32
C LYS A 121 13.24 -6.25 -11.86
N THR A 122 12.42 -6.83 -10.99
CA THR A 122 11.28 -7.68 -11.40
C THR A 122 9.95 -7.18 -10.84
N ASN A 123 8.85 -7.57 -11.48
CA ASN A 123 7.51 -7.26 -10.97
C ASN A 123 7.21 -8.04 -9.68
N GLU A 124 7.76 -9.23 -9.56
CA GLU A 124 7.67 -10.10 -8.39
C GLU A 124 8.31 -9.43 -7.16
N ASP A 125 9.48 -8.81 -7.34
CA ASP A 125 10.15 -8.04 -6.31
C ASP A 125 9.29 -6.84 -5.87
N ILE A 126 8.73 -6.10 -6.83
CA ILE A 126 7.84 -4.98 -6.55
C ILE A 126 6.61 -5.46 -5.75
N LEU A 127 5.98 -6.55 -6.17
CA LEU A 127 4.86 -7.13 -5.42
C LEU A 127 5.26 -7.59 -4.02
N SER A 128 6.44 -8.18 -3.86
CA SER A 128 6.94 -8.62 -2.56
C SER A 128 7.08 -7.45 -1.59
N VAL A 129 7.58 -6.31 -2.08
CA VAL A 129 7.74 -5.07 -1.31
C VAL A 129 6.38 -4.47 -0.96
N LEU A 130 5.46 -4.42 -1.92
CA LEU A 130 4.11 -3.89 -1.68
C LEU A 130 3.33 -4.75 -0.68
N LYS A 131 3.45 -6.08 -0.74
CA LYS A 131 2.86 -7.02 0.23
C LYS A 131 3.46 -6.85 1.62
N ARG A 132 4.76 -6.57 1.72
CA ARG A 132 5.47 -6.38 2.99
C ARG A 132 5.15 -5.02 3.63
N TYR A 133 5.06 -3.96 2.83
CA TYR A 133 4.88 -2.60 3.34
C TYR A 133 4.10 -1.72 2.36
N SER A 134 2.78 -1.93 2.28
CA SER A 134 1.91 -1.15 1.40
C SER A 134 1.90 0.35 1.69
N GLN A 135 2.26 0.77 2.90
CA GLN A 135 2.32 2.19 3.25
C GLN A 135 3.35 2.96 2.43
N LEU A 136 4.31 2.28 1.79
CA LEU A 136 5.24 2.90 0.87
C LEU A 136 4.53 3.68 -0.23
N VAL A 137 3.40 3.19 -0.77
CA VAL A 137 2.67 3.88 -1.84
C VAL A 137 1.87 5.10 -1.37
N MET A 138 1.86 5.40 -0.07
CA MET A 138 1.32 6.64 0.49
C MET A 138 2.40 7.70 0.70
N ALA A 139 3.67 7.31 0.69
CA ALA A 139 4.77 8.25 0.81
C ALA A 139 4.94 9.06 -0.48
N ASN A 140 5.42 10.30 -0.35
CA ASN A 140 5.91 11.06 -1.50
C ASN A 140 7.38 10.67 -1.74
N PRO A 141 7.72 10.00 -2.86
CA PRO A 141 9.09 9.52 -3.08
C PRO A 141 10.15 10.61 -3.00
N LYS A 142 9.85 11.82 -3.49
CA LYS A 142 10.80 12.95 -3.47
C LYS A 142 11.09 13.45 -2.07
N LYS A 143 10.10 13.40 -1.18
CA LYS A 143 10.20 13.94 0.19
C LYS A 143 10.64 12.91 1.21
N ALA A 144 10.25 11.66 1.04
CA ALA A 144 10.51 10.60 2.03
C ALA A 144 11.63 9.66 1.56
N LEU A 145 11.51 9.08 0.36
CA LEU A 145 12.37 7.96 -0.07
C LEU A 145 13.73 8.41 -0.59
N LEU A 146 13.75 9.41 -1.48
CA LEU A 146 14.99 9.89 -2.12
C LEU A 146 16.03 10.43 -1.13
N PRO A 147 15.68 11.18 -0.06
CA PRO A 147 16.66 11.62 0.92
C PRO A 147 17.39 10.47 1.62
N ASN A 148 16.68 9.39 1.95
CA ASN A 148 17.24 8.24 2.64
C ASN A 148 18.14 7.42 1.70
N ILE A 149 17.75 7.25 0.43
CA ILE A 149 18.62 6.66 -0.59
C ILE A 149 19.90 7.46 -0.78
N LYS A 150 19.78 8.78 -0.94
CA LYS A 150 20.97 9.64 -1.10
C LYS A 150 21.91 9.48 0.09
N SER A 151 21.37 9.32 1.29
CA SER A 151 22.16 9.14 2.51
C SER A 151 22.89 7.78 2.53
N LEU A 152 22.25 6.70 2.09
CA LEU A 152 22.90 5.38 1.90
C LEU A 152 23.96 5.43 0.79
N LEU A 153 23.66 6.04 -0.36
CA LEU A 153 24.62 6.21 -1.46
C LEU A 153 25.84 7.03 -1.03
N SER A 154 25.65 8.14 -0.32
CA SER A 154 26.75 8.94 0.24
C SER A 154 27.56 8.21 1.29
N TYR A 155 27.00 7.17 1.93
CA TYR A 155 27.72 6.28 2.83
C TYR A 155 28.57 5.25 2.06
N GLY A 156 28.29 5.02 0.78
CA GLY A 156 28.97 4.03 -0.06
C GLY A 156 28.18 2.73 -0.27
N VAL A 157 26.89 2.72 0.06
CA VAL A 157 25.99 1.60 -0.26
C VAL A 157 25.77 1.54 -1.77
N GLY A 158 26.03 0.38 -2.38
CA GLY A 158 25.84 0.17 -3.81
C GLY A 158 24.40 -0.14 -4.21
N ALA A 159 24.12 -0.17 -5.51
CA ALA A 159 22.78 -0.42 -6.05
C ALA A 159 22.22 -1.79 -5.64
N SER A 160 23.02 -2.87 -5.68
CA SER A 160 22.58 -4.20 -5.26
C SER A 160 22.19 -4.25 -3.79
N GLN A 161 22.95 -3.57 -2.93
CA GLN A 161 22.63 -3.52 -1.50
C GLN A 161 21.41 -2.64 -1.20
N LEU A 162 21.16 -1.59 -1.99
CA LEU A 162 19.91 -0.82 -1.93
C LEU A 162 18.69 -1.68 -2.28
N GLU A 163 18.81 -2.51 -3.31
CA GLU A 163 17.79 -3.49 -3.70
C GLU A 163 17.53 -4.48 -2.54
N GLU A 164 18.58 -5.03 -1.93
CA GLU A 164 18.47 -5.90 -0.74
C GLU A 164 17.75 -5.21 0.44
N PHE A 165 18.10 -3.96 0.74
CA PHE A 165 17.41 -3.19 1.77
C PHE A 165 15.93 -2.99 1.45
N MET A 166 15.61 -2.70 0.19
CA MET A 166 14.23 -2.48 -0.24
C MET A 166 13.40 -3.76 -0.11
N LEU A 167 13.95 -4.91 -0.49
CA LEU A 167 13.31 -6.21 -0.36
C LEU A 167 13.14 -6.64 1.10
N ALA A 168 14.16 -6.41 1.93
CA ALA A 168 14.18 -6.84 3.32
C ALA A 168 13.27 -5.99 4.22
N GLN A 169 13.41 -4.65 4.15
CA GLN A 169 12.69 -3.72 5.02
C GLN A 169 12.42 -2.38 4.31
N PRO A 170 11.38 -2.30 3.49
CA PRO A 170 11.05 -1.09 2.72
C PRO A 170 10.77 0.14 3.60
N ALA A 171 10.34 -0.09 4.84
CA ALA A 171 10.00 0.97 5.80
C ALA A 171 11.19 1.88 6.16
N ILE A 172 12.45 1.41 6.04
CA ILE A 172 13.62 2.26 6.32
C ILE A 172 13.66 3.48 5.39
N PHE A 173 13.17 3.33 4.16
CA PHE A 173 13.16 4.40 3.18
C PHE A 173 12.09 5.46 3.49
N THR A 174 11.07 5.14 4.29
CA THR A 174 10.04 6.08 4.72
C THR A 174 10.35 6.78 6.05
N GLN A 175 11.48 6.48 6.68
CA GLN A 175 11.91 7.13 7.92
C GLN A 175 12.11 8.63 7.73
N GLU A 176 11.96 9.39 8.82
CA GLU A 176 12.24 10.83 8.80
C GLU A 176 13.72 11.06 8.40
N PRO A 177 14.02 11.90 7.39
CA PRO A 177 15.37 11.98 6.85
C PRO A 177 16.46 12.45 7.81
N LYS A 178 16.16 13.32 8.78
CA LYS A 178 17.16 13.72 9.79
C LYS A 178 17.47 12.55 10.70
N TRP A 179 16.44 11.86 11.19
CA TRP A 179 16.57 10.65 11.99
C TRP A 179 17.41 9.61 11.28
N PHE A 180 17.07 9.27 10.03
CA PHE A 180 17.80 8.27 9.25
C PHE A 180 19.30 8.60 9.10
N LYS A 181 19.63 9.89 8.92
CA LYS A 181 21.03 10.36 8.89
C LYS A 181 21.73 10.22 10.25
N GLU A 182 21.04 10.46 11.37
CA GLU A 182 21.58 10.23 12.71
C GLU A 182 21.98 8.75 12.89
N ILE A 183 21.16 7.82 12.41
CA ILE A 183 21.46 6.37 12.41
C ILE A 183 22.77 6.09 11.68
N LEU A 184 22.85 6.52 10.42
CA LEU A 184 24.04 6.29 9.59
C LEU A 184 25.27 6.96 10.20
N GLY A 185 25.11 8.12 10.84
CA GLY A 185 26.18 8.79 11.59
C GLY A 185 26.69 7.95 12.77
N LYS A 186 25.80 7.35 13.56
CA LYS A 186 26.18 6.42 14.65
C LYS A 186 26.90 5.19 14.09
N ILE A 187 26.35 4.56 13.05
CA ILE A 187 26.96 3.40 12.38
C ILE A 187 28.35 3.74 11.82
N LYS A 188 28.55 4.95 11.28
CA LYS A 188 29.87 5.45 10.86
C LYS A 188 30.87 5.51 12.00
N LYS A 189 30.46 6.02 13.18
CA LYS A 189 31.34 6.11 14.36
C LYS A 189 31.75 4.73 14.88
N LEU A 190 30.91 3.71 14.69
CA LEU A 190 31.22 2.32 15.01
C LEU A 190 32.20 1.67 14.01
N GLY A 191 32.59 2.38 12.93
CA GLY A 191 33.55 1.88 11.95
C GLY A 191 33.02 0.72 11.10
N LEU A 192 31.69 0.51 11.03
CA LEU A 192 31.12 -0.60 10.28
C LEU A 192 31.28 -0.38 8.77
N ASN A 193 31.91 -1.34 8.10
CA ASN A 193 32.06 -1.33 6.65
C ASN A 193 30.72 -1.63 5.96
N CYS A 194 30.28 -0.75 5.06
CA CYS A 194 29.02 -0.87 4.33
C CYS A 194 28.91 -2.15 3.51
N GLN A 195 30.00 -2.76 3.08
CA GLN A 195 29.99 -4.00 2.28
C GLN A 195 29.72 -5.26 3.12
N THR A 196 29.52 -5.13 4.44
CA THR A 196 29.33 -6.27 5.33
C THR A 196 27.86 -6.48 5.70
N ILE A 197 27.47 -7.73 5.94
CA ILE A 197 26.13 -8.05 6.46
C ILE A 197 25.87 -7.43 7.84
N VAL A 198 26.93 -7.20 8.63
CA VAL A 198 26.85 -6.56 9.95
C VAL A 198 26.35 -5.12 9.81
N PHE A 199 26.82 -4.39 8.81
CA PHE A 199 26.30 -3.06 8.50
C PHE A 199 24.81 -3.10 8.15
N SER A 200 24.39 -3.99 7.24
CA SER A 200 22.99 -4.10 6.85
C SER A 200 22.09 -4.42 8.05
N ARG A 201 22.48 -5.38 8.89
CA ARG A 201 21.76 -5.72 10.13
C ARG A 201 21.72 -4.56 11.11
N ALA A 202 22.81 -3.81 11.27
CA ALA A 202 22.84 -2.64 12.13
C ALA A 202 21.87 -1.56 11.65
N VAL A 203 21.85 -1.23 10.35
CA VAL A 203 20.89 -0.27 9.78
C VAL A 203 19.46 -0.73 10.04
N LEU A 204 19.13 -1.98 9.71
CA LEU A 204 17.78 -2.53 9.87
C LEU A 204 17.33 -2.55 11.34
N CYS A 205 18.21 -3.01 12.24
CA CYS A 205 17.94 -3.08 13.67
C CYS A 205 17.73 -1.68 14.24
N MET A 206 18.66 -0.76 13.98
CA MET A 206 18.55 0.60 14.49
C MET A 206 17.28 1.25 13.95
N CYS A 207 16.99 1.25 12.64
CA CYS A 207 15.72 1.80 12.11
C CYS A 207 14.43 1.28 12.77
N SER A 208 14.48 0.16 13.49
CA SER A 208 13.34 -0.44 14.19
C SER A 208 13.19 -0.03 15.66
N LEU A 209 14.16 0.66 16.27
CA LEU A 209 14.05 1.10 17.68
C LEU A 209 13.85 2.62 17.80
N SER A 210 13.34 3.06 18.96
CA SER A 210 13.13 4.48 19.27
C SER A 210 14.45 5.16 19.64
N LYS A 211 14.45 6.50 19.63
CA LYS A 211 15.60 7.32 20.08
C LYS A 211 16.08 6.96 21.47
N ASP A 212 15.17 6.59 22.37
CA ASP A 212 15.46 6.30 23.77
C ASP A 212 16.10 4.93 23.99
N THR A 213 16.10 4.06 22.97
CA THR A 213 16.64 2.69 23.07
C THR A 213 18.13 2.62 22.67
N TRP A 214 18.74 3.70 22.18
CA TRP A 214 20.06 3.70 21.53
C TRP A 214 21.09 4.64 22.16
#